data_AF-A0A6I4T8Z9-F1
#
_entry.id   AF-A0A6I4T8Z9-F1
#
_cell.length_a   1.000
_cell.length_b   1.000
_cell.length_c   1.000
_cell.angle_alpha   90.00
_cell.angle_beta   90.00
_cell.angle_gamma   90.00
#
_symmetry.space_group_name_H-M   'P 1'
#
loop_
_entity.id
_entity.type
_entity.pdbx_description
1 polymer ?
#
loop_
_entity_poly.entity_id
_entity_poly.type
_entity_poly.pdbx_seq_one_letter_code
_entity_poly.pdbx_strand_id
1 'polypeptide(L)'
;MKKSTVAGIAGSVRCIPLTLTDLYHQERHGKRLDKTSKARVIRDILPITTTGLELRDLYNAHVEGCFIPKGKTKVIHAIIQWPKDLVDPNDEGWMLRHGIAFAKRVWGEDSIVAARYDRDEKSAAVVDLFLVPKYRKYTKTDPNGKLAVSITKHGKDLAKRLSRMTGKSKKGEPQASPWDVGMALQDELYMYMRDVIRLEGVARGQKKEAPGPDWKSSEQLRTQELDQRDAALYVRKQELDDRKQELDDRQQQIQIDTAVAQAKSKKCVDDAEALAQKIILAASEHVAKWKAEAEVLGREVGYEAGFQEGQAKLKEEQEAASKAKAAAEQNNRESKKALDTAMDERHQAELLRNEAESDAHAIRAKAKQEAASQHAALAQRQVAIEAGLEALLKGEIENDKSIGNHRRTLAFRTDLPSEKKDHLEKTITPAWYWLSCQAERLADITYRRVKAREAQLDACQVSLDDRERNLMKTSLRQEAQKRELAQSWKDLNSLTEKASAAKLAFQDAIAPITGWIHKFEEARGPVRQVMEIAPQRKIAEAALAEPAIQAAQAADADITRGWWRSKR
;
A
#
# COMPACT_ATOMS: atom_id res chain seq x y z
N MET A 1 11.23 -20.63 -4.86
CA MET A 1 12.53 -20.70 -5.57
C MET A 1 13.52 -19.87 -4.77
N LYS A 2 14.68 -20.42 -4.40
CA LYS A 2 15.74 -19.63 -3.76
C LYS A 2 16.18 -18.54 -4.74
N LYS A 3 16.22 -17.27 -4.31
CA LYS A 3 16.80 -16.20 -5.14
C LYS A 3 18.26 -16.54 -5.38
N SER A 4 18.70 -16.46 -6.64
CA SER A 4 20.11 -16.64 -6.97
C SER A 4 20.94 -15.62 -6.20
N THR A 5 22.12 -16.01 -5.71
CA THR A 5 23.03 -15.12 -4.96
C THR A 5 23.55 -13.96 -5.83
N VAL A 6 23.42 -14.08 -7.16
CA VAL A 6 23.82 -13.07 -8.14
C VAL A 6 22.63 -12.35 -8.77
N ALA A 7 21.43 -12.46 -8.17
CA ALA A 7 20.26 -11.71 -8.63
C ALA A 7 20.52 -10.20 -8.52
N GLY A 8 20.22 -9.45 -9.58
CA GLY A 8 20.40 -7.99 -9.62
C GLY A 8 21.77 -7.54 -10.13
N ILE A 9 22.84 -8.29 -9.84
CA ILE A 9 24.23 -8.00 -10.27
C ILE A 9 24.70 -8.80 -11.50
N ALA A 10 23.93 -9.81 -11.94
CA ALA A 10 24.18 -10.54 -13.17
C ALA A 10 23.22 -10.10 -14.29
N GLY A 11 23.77 -9.85 -15.47
CA GLY A 11 23.00 -9.68 -16.70
C GLY A 11 22.63 -11.03 -17.31
N SER A 12 21.67 -11.05 -18.25
CA SER A 12 21.31 -12.26 -18.96
C SER A 12 20.94 -11.99 -20.42
N VAL A 13 21.29 -12.91 -21.32
CA VAL A 13 20.84 -12.90 -22.72
C VAL A 13 20.08 -14.18 -23.05
N ARG A 14 18.93 -14.02 -23.70
CA ARG A 14 18.12 -15.14 -24.20
C ARG A 14 17.88 -14.96 -25.67
N CYS A 15 17.85 -16.06 -26.41
CA CYS A 15 17.58 -16.06 -27.84
C CYS A 15 16.37 -16.94 -28.12
N ILE A 16 15.33 -16.34 -28.69
CA ILE A 16 14.12 -17.04 -29.10
C ILE A 16 14.12 -17.10 -30.63
N PRO A 17 14.13 -18.29 -31.23
CA PRO A 17 13.99 -18.42 -32.67
C PRO A 17 12.57 -18.06 -33.09
N LEU A 18 12.40 -17.09 -33.99
CA LEU A 18 11.10 -16.65 -34.49
C LEU A 18 10.85 -17.10 -35.93
N THR A 19 9.62 -17.51 -36.22
CA THR A 19 9.07 -17.60 -37.58
C THR A 19 8.60 -16.21 -38.04
N LEU A 20 8.18 -16.07 -39.31
CA LEU A 20 7.58 -14.80 -39.78
C LEU A 20 6.25 -14.49 -39.10
N THR A 21 5.49 -15.51 -38.73
CA THR A 21 4.25 -15.35 -37.95
C THR A 21 4.57 -14.82 -36.55
N ASP A 22 5.58 -15.39 -35.88
CA ASP A 22 6.01 -14.93 -34.56
C ASP A 22 6.57 -13.50 -34.62
N LEU A 23 7.30 -13.16 -35.69
CA LEU A 23 7.81 -11.82 -35.93
C LEU A 23 6.67 -10.79 -36.04
N TYR A 24 5.60 -11.14 -36.76
CA TYR A 24 4.39 -10.31 -36.84
C TYR A 24 3.70 -10.16 -35.48
N HIS A 25 3.67 -11.21 -34.66
CA HIS A 25 3.19 -11.10 -33.29
C HIS A 25 4.05 -10.15 -32.44
N GLN A 26 5.38 -10.21 -32.58
CA GLN A 26 6.30 -9.30 -31.87
C GLN A 26 6.18 -7.84 -32.32
N GLU A 27 5.87 -7.62 -33.60
CA GLU A 27 5.56 -6.30 -34.14
C GLU A 27 4.27 -5.75 -33.51
N ARG A 28 3.18 -6.53 -33.52
CA ARG A 28 1.93 -6.14 -32.86
C ARG A 28 2.14 -5.90 -31.36
N HIS A 29 3.00 -6.68 -30.73
CA HIS A 29 3.38 -6.52 -29.33
C HIS A 29 4.11 -5.21 -29.07
N GLY A 30 5.10 -4.87 -29.90
CA GLY A 30 5.81 -3.59 -29.80
C GLY A 30 4.90 -2.39 -30.04
N LYS A 31 3.94 -2.51 -30.96
CA LYS A 31 2.93 -1.48 -31.26
C LYS A 31 1.78 -1.42 -30.26
N ARG A 32 1.77 -2.27 -29.23
CA ARG A 32 0.69 -2.39 -28.24
C ARG A 32 -0.69 -2.68 -28.87
N LEU A 33 -0.72 -3.49 -29.94
CA LEU A 33 -1.93 -3.83 -30.70
C LEU A 33 -2.57 -5.16 -30.27
N ASP A 34 -1.92 -5.96 -29.43
CA ASP A 34 -2.48 -7.17 -28.87
C ASP A 34 -2.94 -6.96 -27.41
N LYS A 35 -3.76 -7.88 -26.91
CA LYS A 35 -4.35 -7.77 -25.57
C LYS A 35 -3.30 -7.87 -24.46
N THR A 36 -2.24 -8.67 -24.65
CA THR A 36 -1.26 -8.93 -23.60
C THR A 36 -0.27 -7.78 -23.47
N SER A 37 0.17 -7.18 -24.58
CA SER A 37 0.98 -5.95 -24.55
C SER A 37 0.24 -4.78 -23.90
N LYS A 38 -1.04 -4.55 -24.24
CA LYS A 38 -1.85 -3.49 -23.60
C LYS A 38 -1.95 -3.65 -22.08
N ALA A 39 -2.04 -4.89 -21.59
CA ALA A 39 -2.12 -5.17 -20.15
C ALA A 39 -0.80 -4.93 -19.40
N ARG A 40 0.34 -4.83 -20.10
CA ARG A 40 1.66 -4.57 -19.51
C ARG A 40 2.01 -3.08 -19.41
N VAL A 41 1.29 -2.23 -20.13
CA VAL A 41 1.49 -0.77 -20.11
C VAL A 41 1.14 -0.24 -18.72
N ILE A 42 2.14 0.29 -18.02
CA ILE A 42 2.01 1.00 -16.74
C ILE A 42 2.16 2.51 -16.96
N ARG A 43 2.90 2.91 -17.99
CA ARG A 43 3.17 4.31 -18.32
C ARG A 43 2.83 4.58 -19.78
N ASP A 44 2.27 5.75 -20.08
CA ASP A 44 1.97 6.16 -21.45
C ASP A 44 3.22 6.79 -22.10
N ILE A 45 4.23 5.96 -22.39
CA ILE A 45 5.51 6.39 -22.96
C ILE A 45 5.88 5.45 -24.11
N LEU A 46 6.13 5.99 -25.30
CA LEU A 46 6.50 5.21 -26.48
C LEU A 46 7.88 4.53 -26.30
N PRO A 47 8.08 3.31 -26.84
CA PRO A 47 9.38 2.63 -26.80
C PRO A 47 10.44 3.40 -27.61
N ILE A 48 11.70 3.26 -27.21
CA ILE A 48 12.84 3.74 -28.02
C ILE A 48 13.18 2.66 -29.02
N THR A 49 13.29 3.01 -30.30
CA THR A 49 13.66 2.08 -31.37
C THR A 49 14.73 2.68 -32.26
N THR A 50 15.56 1.85 -32.88
CA THR A 50 16.58 2.34 -33.84
C THR A 50 16.09 2.44 -35.27
N THR A 51 15.25 1.50 -35.69
CA THR A 51 14.80 1.36 -37.10
C THR A 51 13.28 1.36 -37.24
N GLY A 52 12.54 1.46 -36.14
CA GLY A 52 11.08 1.44 -36.11
C GLY A 52 10.48 0.14 -35.58
N LEU A 53 9.16 0.03 -35.69
CA LEU A 53 8.37 -1.10 -35.19
C LEU A 53 7.83 -2.03 -36.28
N GLU A 54 7.99 -1.68 -37.56
CA GLU A 54 7.54 -2.45 -38.73
C GLU A 54 8.46 -3.66 -38.99
N LEU A 55 8.51 -4.61 -38.06
CA LEU A 55 9.52 -5.67 -38.04
C LEU A 55 9.51 -6.54 -39.30
N ARG A 56 8.33 -6.78 -39.90
CA ARG A 56 8.24 -7.61 -41.10
C ARG A 56 8.83 -6.93 -42.33
N ASP A 57 8.58 -5.63 -42.49
CA ASP A 57 9.11 -4.87 -43.62
C ASP A 57 10.61 -4.65 -43.46
N LEU A 58 11.06 -4.34 -42.24
CA LEU A 58 12.47 -4.27 -41.89
C LEU A 58 13.18 -5.60 -42.17
N TYR A 59 12.56 -6.73 -41.84
CA TYR A 59 13.10 -8.05 -42.16
C TYR A 59 13.27 -8.24 -43.67
N ASN A 60 12.24 -7.95 -44.45
CA ASN A 60 12.26 -8.13 -45.91
C ASN A 60 13.36 -7.28 -46.55
N ALA A 61 13.46 -6.01 -46.17
CA ALA A 61 14.53 -5.11 -46.62
C ALA A 61 15.91 -5.63 -46.20
N HIS A 62 16.03 -6.13 -44.96
CA HIS A 62 17.31 -6.64 -44.47
C HIS A 62 17.79 -7.88 -45.21
N VAL A 63 16.90 -8.80 -45.60
CA VAL A 63 17.29 -10.05 -46.27
C VAL A 63 17.35 -9.95 -47.80
N GLU A 64 17.08 -8.78 -48.36
CA GLU A 64 17.15 -8.54 -49.80
C GLU A 64 18.52 -8.96 -50.36
N GLY A 65 18.50 -9.65 -51.52
CA GLY A 65 19.70 -10.20 -52.17
C GLY A 65 20.38 -11.38 -51.45
N CYS A 66 19.95 -11.75 -50.24
CA CYS A 66 20.56 -12.85 -49.48
C CYS A 66 19.97 -14.22 -49.84
N PHE A 67 20.79 -15.26 -49.79
CA PHE A 67 20.29 -16.63 -49.76
C PHE A 67 19.66 -16.95 -48.40
N ILE A 68 18.36 -17.27 -48.40
CA ILE A 68 17.61 -17.62 -47.19
C ILE A 68 17.37 -19.14 -47.17
N PRO A 69 17.85 -19.87 -46.16
CA PRO A 69 17.59 -21.30 -46.06
C PRO A 69 16.09 -21.60 -45.84
N LYS A 70 15.63 -22.77 -46.31
CA LYS A 70 14.22 -23.24 -46.21
C LYS A 70 13.74 -23.55 -44.77
N GLY A 71 14.49 -23.19 -43.73
CA GLY A 71 14.10 -23.40 -42.34
C GLY A 71 12.89 -22.55 -41.92
N LYS A 72 12.13 -23.03 -40.92
CA LYS A 72 10.98 -22.32 -40.33
C LYS A 72 11.42 -21.03 -39.63
N THR A 73 12.52 -21.08 -38.89
CA THR A 73 13.08 -19.92 -38.19
C THR A 73 13.73 -18.94 -39.15
N LYS A 74 13.34 -17.67 -39.05
CA LYS A 74 13.82 -16.58 -39.90
C LYS A 74 14.56 -15.48 -39.14
N VAL A 75 14.25 -15.28 -37.86
CA VAL A 75 14.80 -14.21 -37.02
C VAL A 75 15.18 -14.78 -35.65
N ILE A 76 16.20 -14.21 -35.01
CA ILE A 76 16.52 -14.42 -33.59
C ILE A 76 16.00 -13.21 -32.83
N HIS A 77 15.12 -13.43 -31.86
CA HIS A 77 14.76 -12.41 -30.87
C HIS A 77 15.69 -12.58 -29.67
N ALA A 78 16.70 -11.73 -29.60
CA ALA A 78 17.63 -11.66 -28.49
C ALA A 78 17.13 -10.68 -27.44
N ILE A 79 16.80 -11.20 -26.26
CA ILE A 79 16.35 -10.42 -25.10
C ILE A 79 17.54 -10.28 -24.16
N ILE A 80 18.03 -9.06 -23.97
CA ILE A 80 19.13 -8.75 -23.06
C ILE A 80 18.54 -8.06 -21.83
N GLN A 81 18.75 -8.65 -20.67
CA GLN A 81 18.41 -8.05 -19.39
C GLN A 81 19.70 -7.58 -18.70
N TRP A 82 19.78 -6.29 -18.43
CA TRP A 82 20.93 -5.69 -17.72
C TRP A 82 20.84 -5.91 -16.20
N PRO A 83 21.98 -5.89 -15.49
CA PRO A 83 22.00 -5.98 -14.03
C PRO A 83 21.33 -4.75 -13.40
N LYS A 84 20.15 -4.94 -12.82
CA LYS A 84 19.30 -3.86 -12.29
C LYS A 84 19.91 -3.08 -11.13
N ASP A 85 20.83 -3.71 -10.40
CA ASP A 85 21.46 -3.08 -9.23
C ASP A 85 22.74 -2.31 -9.61
N LEU A 86 23.25 -2.50 -10.83
CA LEU A 86 24.50 -1.89 -11.30
C LEU A 86 24.30 -0.88 -12.44
N VAL A 87 23.19 -1.00 -13.19
CA VAL A 87 22.87 -0.13 -14.33
C VAL A 87 21.66 0.72 -13.97
N ASP A 88 21.76 2.03 -14.18
CA ASP A 88 20.63 2.93 -13.99
C ASP A 88 19.50 2.58 -14.99
N PRO A 89 18.32 2.18 -14.50
CA PRO A 89 17.19 1.86 -15.37
C PRO A 89 16.70 3.04 -16.23
N ASN A 90 17.09 4.27 -15.90
CA ASN A 90 16.72 5.48 -16.63
C ASN A 90 17.70 5.83 -17.76
N ASP A 91 18.87 5.18 -17.86
CA ASP A 91 19.79 5.38 -19.00
C ASP A 91 19.46 4.42 -20.16
N GLU A 92 18.27 4.63 -20.71
CA GLU A 92 17.64 3.81 -21.76
C GLU A 92 18.48 3.79 -23.04
N GLY A 93 19.05 4.95 -23.40
CA GLY A 93 19.92 5.11 -24.55
C GLY A 93 21.23 4.34 -24.40
N TRP A 94 21.84 4.35 -23.20
CA TRP A 94 23.04 3.57 -22.93
C TRP A 94 22.79 2.08 -23.04
N MET A 95 21.71 1.57 -22.44
CA MET A 95 21.35 0.16 -22.50
C MET A 95 21.10 -0.31 -23.93
N LEU A 96 20.38 0.49 -24.72
CA LEU A 96 20.11 0.16 -26.12
C LEU A 96 21.40 0.16 -26.97
N ARG A 97 22.26 1.18 -26.81
CA ARG A 97 23.56 1.25 -27.51
C ARG A 97 24.45 0.05 -27.19
N HIS A 98 24.57 -0.33 -25.93
CA HIS A 98 25.38 -1.48 -25.52
C HIS A 98 24.75 -2.82 -25.92
N GLY A 99 23.42 -2.92 -25.98
CA GLY A 99 22.75 -4.10 -26.51
C GLY A 99 23.07 -4.32 -27.98
N ILE A 100 23.04 -3.25 -28.78
CA ILE A 100 23.44 -3.25 -30.19
C ILE A 100 24.91 -3.62 -30.34
N ALA A 101 25.81 -2.99 -29.58
CA ALA A 101 27.23 -3.26 -29.66
C ALA A 101 27.58 -4.71 -29.26
N PHE A 102 26.92 -5.26 -28.24
CA PHE A 102 27.02 -6.67 -27.89
C PHE A 102 26.55 -7.57 -29.05
N ALA A 103 25.41 -7.27 -29.66
CA ALA A 103 24.90 -8.06 -30.78
C ALA A 103 25.83 -8.03 -31.99
N LYS A 104 26.39 -6.87 -32.34
CA LYS A 104 27.38 -6.72 -33.41
C LYS A 104 28.62 -7.58 -33.16
N ARG A 105 29.10 -7.63 -31.91
CA ARG A 105 30.24 -8.44 -31.51
C ARG A 105 29.98 -9.95 -31.66
N VAL A 106 28.76 -10.41 -31.42
CA VAL A 106 28.41 -11.85 -31.46
C VAL A 106 27.98 -12.30 -32.86
N TRP A 107 27.15 -11.53 -33.55
CA TRP A 107 26.49 -11.93 -34.80
C TRP A 107 26.94 -11.13 -36.03
N GLY A 108 27.80 -10.12 -35.85
CA GLY A 108 28.31 -9.25 -36.91
C GLY A 108 27.52 -7.94 -37.07
N GLU A 109 28.13 -6.95 -37.72
CA GLU A 109 27.56 -5.61 -37.95
C GLU A 109 26.21 -5.67 -38.67
N ASP A 110 26.11 -6.46 -39.74
CA ASP A 110 24.91 -6.58 -40.59
C ASP A 110 23.89 -7.59 -40.07
N SER A 111 23.85 -7.82 -38.75
CA SER A 111 22.93 -8.78 -38.14
C SER A 111 21.64 -8.16 -37.62
N ILE A 112 21.61 -6.86 -37.34
CA ILE A 112 20.49 -6.23 -36.62
C ILE A 112 19.44 -5.73 -37.62
N VAL A 113 18.22 -6.24 -37.50
CA VAL A 113 17.04 -5.75 -38.23
C VAL A 113 16.38 -4.61 -37.46
N ALA A 114 16.18 -4.83 -36.16
CA ALA A 114 15.59 -3.84 -35.27
C ALA A 114 16.08 -4.03 -33.84
N ALA A 115 16.11 -2.93 -33.10
CA ALA A 115 16.40 -2.91 -31.67
C ALA A 115 15.38 -1.99 -31.00
N ARG A 116 14.85 -2.41 -29.85
CA ARG A 116 13.93 -1.60 -29.06
C ARG A 116 14.19 -1.71 -27.56
N TYR A 117 13.80 -0.66 -26.84
CA TYR A 117 13.75 -0.59 -25.39
C TYR A 117 12.36 -0.09 -24.98
N ASP A 118 11.64 -0.93 -24.24
CA ASP A 118 10.25 -0.67 -23.84
C ASP A 118 10.24 0.06 -22.49
N ARG A 119 9.65 1.27 -22.47
CA ARG A 119 9.71 2.22 -21.33
C ARG A 119 8.45 2.26 -20.48
N ASP A 120 7.40 1.70 -21.04
CA ASP A 120 6.06 1.65 -20.53
C ASP A 120 5.79 0.46 -19.62
N GLU A 121 6.70 -0.51 -19.54
CA GLU A 121 6.56 -1.71 -18.72
C GLU A 121 7.32 -1.64 -17.38
N LYS A 122 6.98 -2.53 -16.44
CA LYS A 122 7.69 -2.69 -15.14
C LYS A 122 9.15 -3.13 -15.33
N SER A 123 9.45 -3.76 -16.46
CA SER A 123 10.75 -4.30 -16.85
C SER A 123 11.72 -3.22 -17.35
N ALA A 124 11.97 -2.18 -16.54
CA ALA A 124 13.10 -1.30 -16.79
C ALA A 124 14.40 -2.12 -16.71
N ALA A 125 15.29 -1.99 -17.70
CA ALA A 125 16.51 -2.76 -17.95
C ALA A 125 16.44 -3.96 -18.92
N VAL A 126 15.45 -4.01 -19.83
CA VAL A 126 15.39 -5.04 -20.89
C VAL A 126 15.48 -4.41 -22.28
N VAL A 127 16.37 -4.96 -23.13
CA VAL A 127 16.54 -4.60 -24.54
C VAL A 127 16.11 -5.77 -25.40
N ASP A 128 15.23 -5.52 -26.36
CA ASP A 128 14.81 -6.48 -27.37
C ASP A 128 15.56 -6.22 -28.68
N LEU A 129 16.24 -7.23 -29.20
CA LEU A 129 16.96 -7.18 -30.46
C LEU A 129 16.42 -8.23 -31.43
N PHE A 130 16.15 -7.83 -32.66
CA PHE A 130 15.71 -8.70 -33.74
C PHE A 130 16.85 -8.88 -34.73
N LEU A 131 17.42 -10.08 -34.76
CA LEU A 131 18.68 -10.38 -35.44
C LEU A 131 18.47 -11.37 -36.58
N VAL A 132 19.08 -11.06 -37.72
CA VAL A 132 19.18 -11.92 -38.90
C VAL A 132 20.64 -11.92 -39.35
N PRO A 133 21.49 -12.78 -38.74
CA PRO A 133 22.91 -12.78 -38.99
C PRO A 133 23.24 -13.21 -40.43
N LYS A 134 24.02 -12.39 -41.12
CA LYS A 134 24.52 -12.66 -42.47
C LYS A 134 25.93 -13.23 -42.42
N TYR A 135 26.29 -14.00 -43.44
CA TYR A 135 27.64 -14.49 -43.67
C TYR A 135 27.84 -14.78 -45.15
N ARG A 136 29.09 -14.72 -45.62
CA ARG A 136 29.42 -15.20 -46.97
C ARG A 136 29.55 -16.72 -46.96
N LYS A 137 28.75 -17.37 -47.80
CA LYS A 137 28.80 -18.81 -48.00
C LYS A 137 29.58 -19.11 -49.28
N TYR A 138 30.79 -19.58 -49.11
CA TYR A 138 31.63 -20.06 -50.20
C TYR A 138 31.25 -21.50 -50.57
N THR A 139 31.09 -21.78 -51.86
CA THR A 139 30.89 -23.13 -52.39
C THR A 139 31.94 -23.41 -53.45
N LYS A 140 32.19 -24.70 -53.75
CA LYS A 140 33.13 -25.08 -54.81
C LYS A 140 32.79 -24.44 -56.17
N THR A 141 31.50 -24.19 -56.41
CA THR A 141 30.95 -23.60 -57.64
C THR A 141 30.88 -22.07 -57.63
N ASP A 142 30.99 -21.43 -56.48
CA ASP A 142 30.92 -19.98 -56.32
C ASP A 142 32.04 -19.52 -55.37
N PRO A 143 33.26 -19.34 -55.91
CA PRO A 143 34.42 -18.91 -55.11
C PRO A 143 34.28 -17.45 -54.63
N ASN A 144 33.44 -16.63 -55.25
CA ASN A 144 33.17 -15.25 -54.83
C ASN A 144 32.25 -15.19 -53.60
N GLY A 145 31.51 -16.29 -53.35
CA GLY A 145 30.72 -16.50 -52.15
C GLY A 145 29.44 -15.67 -52.12
N LYS A 146 28.30 -16.35 -52.08
CA LYS A 146 27.00 -15.70 -51.96
C LYS A 146 26.71 -15.25 -50.52
N LEU A 147 26.12 -14.07 -50.37
CA LEU A 147 25.63 -13.60 -49.07
C LEU A 147 24.45 -14.48 -48.63
N ALA A 148 24.52 -15.04 -47.43
CA ALA A 148 23.55 -15.98 -46.90
C ALA A 148 23.17 -15.63 -45.47
N VAL A 149 21.95 -15.98 -45.08
CA VAL A 149 21.47 -15.85 -43.70
C VAL A 149 21.69 -17.16 -42.95
N SER A 150 22.19 -17.10 -41.71
CA SER A 150 22.20 -18.26 -40.81
C SER A 150 21.95 -17.87 -39.36
N ILE A 151 20.86 -18.44 -38.82
CA ILE A 151 20.42 -18.26 -37.44
C ILE A 151 21.33 -19.01 -36.45
N THR A 152 22.00 -20.09 -36.87
CA THR A 152 22.76 -20.95 -35.95
C THR A 152 24.26 -20.85 -36.08
N LYS A 153 24.79 -20.39 -37.22
CA LYS A 153 26.24 -20.39 -37.51
C LYS A 153 27.03 -19.59 -36.46
N HIS A 154 26.68 -18.31 -36.29
CA HIS A 154 27.39 -17.40 -35.40
C HIS A 154 27.38 -17.86 -33.93
N GLY A 155 26.24 -18.39 -33.45
CA GLY A 155 26.17 -18.98 -32.10
C GLY A 155 27.06 -20.21 -31.92
N LYS A 156 27.16 -21.07 -32.94
CA LYS A 156 28.07 -22.22 -32.93
C LYS A 156 29.54 -21.79 -32.99
N ASP A 157 29.84 -20.78 -33.80
CA ASP A 157 31.18 -20.21 -33.92
C ASP A 157 31.60 -19.56 -32.58
N LEU A 158 30.68 -18.90 -31.87
CA LEU A 158 30.88 -18.38 -30.51
C LEU A 158 31.17 -19.50 -29.51
N ALA A 159 30.34 -20.56 -29.49
CA ALA A 159 30.54 -21.69 -28.59
C ALA A 159 31.88 -22.42 -28.85
N LYS A 160 32.31 -22.48 -30.12
CA LYS A 160 33.63 -22.98 -30.51
C LYS A 160 34.75 -22.06 -29.99
N ARG A 161 34.64 -20.75 -30.17
CA ARG A 161 35.63 -19.75 -29.70
C ARG A 161 35.83 -19.82 -28.19
N LEU A 162 34.77 -20.06 -27.43
CA LEU A 162 34.81 -20.15 -25.96
C LEU A 162 35.02 -21.57 -25.43
N SER A 163 35.36 -22.53 -26.30
CA SER A 163 35.59 -23.94 -25.93
C SER A 163 34.44 -24.57 -25.14
N ARG A 164 33.19 -24.24 -25.50
CA ARG A 164 31.95 -24.72 -24.85
C ARG A 164 31.30 -25.90 -25.56
N MET A 165 31.90 -26.43 -26.62
CA MET A 165 31.32 -27.55 -27.39
C MET A 165 31.40 -28.85 -26.59
N THR A 166 30.25 -29.39 -26.19
CA THR A 166 30.18 -30.67 -25.47
C THR A 166 29.66 -31.82 -26.35
N GLY A 167 28.92 -31.50 -27.42
CA GLY A 167 28.37 -32.47 -28.35
C GLY A 167 29.37 -32.97 -29.40
N LYS A 168 29.04 -34.12 -30.01
CA LYS A 168 29.71 -34.66 -31.21
C LYS A 168 28.70 -34.82 -32.35
N SER A 169 29.14 -34.54 -33.57
CA SER A 169 28.37 -34.79 -34.79
C SER A 169 28.32 -36.29 -35.10
N LYS A 170 27.51 -36.70 -36.08
CA LYS A 170 27.49 -38.09 -36.59
C LYS A 170 28.86 -38.56 -37.10
N LYS A 171 29.75 -37.63 -37.46
CA LYS A 171 31.12 -37.91 -37.92
C LYS A 171 32.15 -37.85 -36.78
N GLY A 172 31.71 -37.68 -35.53
CA GLY A 172 32.58 -37.57 -34.35
C GLY A 172 33.16 -36.17 -34.11
N GLU A 173 32.93 -35.21 -35.01
CA GLU A 173 33.45 -33.85 -34.89
C GLU A 173 32.74 -33.08 -33.76
N PRO A 174 33.45 -32.25 -32.96
CA PRO A 174 32.82 -31.40 -31.95
C PRO A 174 31.72 -30.52 -32.55
N GLN A 175 30.54 -30.55 -31.94
CA GLN A 175 29.39 -29.78 -32.40
C GLN A 175 28.69 -29.12 -31.20
N ALA A 176 28.55 -27.80 -31.25
CA ALA A 176 27.81 -27.06 -30.24
C ALA A 176 26.32 -27.44 -30.24
N SER A 177 25.83 -27.87 -29.08
CA SER A 177 24.41 -28.02 -28.81
C SER A 177 23.76 -26.64 -28.57
N PRO A 178 22.41 -26.51 -28.65
CA PRO A 178 21.73 -25.27 -28.26
C PRO A 178 22.06 -24.82 -26.83
N TRP A 179 22.31 -25.79 -25.93
CA TRP A 179 22.74 -25.53 -24.57
C TRP A 179 24.14 -24.90 -24.51
N ASP A 180 25.09 -25.44 -25.29
CA ASP A 180 26.46 -24.90 -25.40
C ASP A 180 26.44 -23.46 -25.91
N VAL A 181 25.61 -23.17 -26.92
CA VAL A 181 25.41 -21.82 -27.45
C VAL A 181 24.84 -20.88 -26.39
N GLY A 182 23.84 -21.33 -25.62
CA GLY A 182 23.27 -20.55 -24.52
C GLY A 182 24.30 -20.21 -23.43
N MET A 183 25.12 -21.19 -23.02
CA MET A 183 26.21 -20.95 -22.07
C MET A 183 27.25 -19.97 -22.62
N ALA A 184 27.66 -20.15 -23.88
CA ALA A 184 28.63 -19.28 -24.53
C ALA A 184 28.13 -17.83 -24.67
N LEU A 185 26.86 -17.62 -25.00
CA LEU A 185 26.24 -16.29 -25.05
C LEU A 185 26.26 -15.59 -23.69
N GLN A 186 25.97 -16.33 -22.64
CA GLN A 186 25.95 -15.79 -21.28
C GLN A 186 27.36 -15.48 -20.76
N ASP A 187 28.36 -16.28 -21.14
CA ASP A 187 29.78 -16.00 -20.87
C ASP A 187 30.26 -14.77 -21.64
N GLU A 188 29.91 -14.66 -22.92
CA GLU A 188 30.28 -13.51 -23.74
C GLU A 188 29.62 -12.23 -23.23
N LEU A 189 28.37 -12.28 -22.78
CA LEU A 189 27.70 -11.11 -22.19
C LEU A 189 28.40 -10.67 -20.90
N TYR A 190 28.76 -11.62 -20.04
CA TYR A 190 29.54 -11.33 -18.84
C TYR A 190 30.91 -10.71 -19.16
N MET A 191 31.65 -11.30 -20.10
CA MET A 191 32.93 -10.75 -20.56
C MET A 191 32.75 -9.36 -21.18
N TYR A 192 31.68 -9.12 -21.94
CA TYR A 192 31.37 -7.81 -22.49
C TYR A 192 31.12 -6.76 -21.39
N MET A 193 30.31 -7.10 -20.37
CA MET A 193 30.06 -6.21 -19.24
C MET A 193 31.33 -5.95 -18.42
N ARG A 194 32.16 -6.97 -18.18
CA ARG A 194 33.39 -6.85 -17.39
C ARG A 194 34.52 -6.14 -18.14
N ASP A 195 34.77 -6.51 -19.39
CA ASP A 195 35.99 -6.10 -20.11
C ASP A 195 35.77 -4.87 -20.98
N VAL A 196 34.59 -4.75 -21.60
CA VAL A 196 34.27 -3.65 -22.52
C VAL A 196 33.59 -2.50 -21.78
N ILE A 197 32.52 -2.81 -21.04
CA ILE A 197 31.80 -1.80 -20.25
C ILE A 197 32.55 -1.45 -18.97
N ARG A 198 33.33 -2.39 -18.42
CA ARG A 198 34.02 -2.27 -17.12
C ARG A 198 33.07 -2.02 -15.96
N LEU A 199 31.94 -2.74 -15.96
CA LEU A 199 30.94 -2.66 -14.91
C LEU A 199 31.48 -3.33 -13.62
N GLU A 200 31.70 -2.53 -12.59
CA GLU A 200 32.23 -3.01 -11.31
C GLU A 200 31.20 -3.88 -10.58
N GLY A 201 31.66 -4.96 -9.95
CA GLY A 201 30.78 -5.88 -9.20
C GLY A 201 29.89 -6.78 -10.07
N VAL A 202 29.99 -6.72 -11.40
CA VAL A 202 29.21 -7.60 -12.28
C VAL A 202 29.61 -9.06 -12.05
N ALA A 203 28.60 -9.93 -11.93
CA ALA A 203 28.81 -11.35 -11.73
C ALA A 203 28.27 -12.16 -12.91
N ARG A 204 28.88 -13.33 -13.12
CA ARG A 204 28.35 -14.32 -14.07
C ARG A 204 27.14 -15.02 -13.44
N GLY A 205 26.03 -15.05 -14.17
CA GLY A 205 24.84 -15.81 -13.75
C GLY A 205 25.15 -17.28 -13.43
N GLN A 206 24.49 -17.85 -12.43
CA GLN A 206 24.71 -19.24 -12.02
C GLN A 206 24.42 -20.23 -13.15
N LYS A 207 25.19 -21.31 -13.20
CA LYS A 207 24.95 -22.39 -14.15
C LYS A 207 23.62 -23.05 -13.80
N LYS A 208 22.81 -23.27 -14.83
CA LYS A 208 21.54 -23.96 -14.71
C LYS A 208 21.75 -25.44 -14.34
N GLU A 209 21.02 -25.92 -13.34
CA GLU A 209 21.15 -27.28 -12.79
C GLU A 209 20.51 -28.34 -13.70
N ALA A 210 19.38 -28.02 -14.33
CA ALA A 210 18.62 -28.97 -15.14
C ALA A 210 18.27 -28.42 -16.54
N PRO A 211 18.26 -29.27 -17.58
CA PRO A 211 17.69 -28.91 -18.87
C PRO A 211 16.16 -28.71 -18.76
N GLY A 212 15.62 -27.74 -19.51
CA GLY A 212 14.19 -27.36 -19.49
C GLY A 212 13.99 -25.88 -19.18
N PRO A 213 12.79 -25.29 -19.31
CA PRO A 213 12.54 -23.89 -18.93
C PRO A 213 12.53 -23.75 -17.40
N ASP A 214 13.44 -22.95 -16.85
CA ASP A 214 13.49 -22.57 -15.42
C ASP A 214 12.85 -21.21 -15.16
N TRP A 215 12.28 -20.62 -16.21
CA TRP A 215 11.71 -19.28 -16.19
C TRP A 215 10.20 -19.37 -16.40
N LYS A 216 9.48 -18.52 -15.67
CA LYS A 216 8.08 -18.22 -15.94
C LYS A 216 8.04 -17.09 -16.96
N SER A 217 7.15 -17.17 -17.94
CA SER A 217 6.93 -16.04 -18.86
C SER A 217 6.44 -14.82 -18.08
N SER A 218 6.67 -13.61 -18.61
CA SER A 218 6.14 -12.39 -18.00
C SER A 218 4.62 -12.47 -17.83
N GLU A 219 3.94 -13.20 -18.71
CA GLU A 219 2.50 -13.47 -18.61
C GLU A 219 2.19 -14.40 -17.43
N GLN A 220 2.90 -15.52 -17.28
CA GLN A 220 2.72 -16.43 -16.15
C GLN A 220 3.01 -15.75 -14.81
N LEU A 221 4.03 -14.89 -14.75
CA LEU A 221 4.31 -14.08 -13.56
C LEU A 221 3.19 -13.08 -13.29
N ARG A 222 2.70 -12.38 -14.32
CA ARG A 222 1.62 -11.41 -14.16
C ARG A 222 0.31 -12.07 -13.76
N THR A 223 -0.03 -13.21 -14.35
CA THR A 223 -1.19 -14.02 -13.96
C THR A 223 -1.08 -14.44 -12.51
N GLN A 224 0.08 -14.94 -12.06
CA GLN A 224 0.28 -15.27 -10.65
C GLN A 224 0.19 -14.06 -9.72
N GLU A 225 0.73 -12.91 -10.11
CA GLU A 225 0.57 -11.66 -9.35
C GLU A 225 -0.92 -11.25 -9.24
N LEU A 226 -1.69 -11.40 -10.33
CA LEU A 226 -3.12 -11.11 -10.36
C LEU A 226 -3.90 -12.12 -9.51
N ASP A 227 -3.65 -13.42 -9.64
CA ASP A 227 -4.28 -14.46 -8.84
C ASP A 227 -4.00 -14.27 -7.34
N GLN A 228 -2.77 -13.89 -6.97
CA GLN A 228 -2.41 -13.56 -5.59
C GLN A 228 -3.14 -12.32 -5.09
N ARG A 229 -3.28 -11.31 -5.95
CA ARG A 229 -4.01 -10.07 -5.62
C ARG A 229 -5.50 -10.36 -5.46
N ASP A 230 -6.08 -11.18 -6.32
CA ASP A 230 -7.49 -11.58 -6.27
C ASP A 230 -7.76 -12.45 -5.04
N ALA A 231 -6.85 -13.36 -4.70
CA ALA A 231 -6.91 -14.13 -3.46
C ALA A 231 -6.83 -13.21 -2.22
N ALA A 232 -5.93 -12.22 -2.23
CA ALA A 232 -5.83 -11.24 -1.14
C ALA A 232 -7.09 -10.35 -1.02
N LEU A 233 -7.68 -9.96 -2.15
CA LEU A 233 -8.95 -9.24 -2.17
C LEU A 233 -10.10 -10.10 -1.66
N TYR A 234 -10.10 -11.40 -1.98
CA TYR A 234 -11.08 -12.35 -1.48
C TYR A 234 -11.00 -12.50 0.04
N VAL A 235 -9.79 -12.69 0.61
CA VAL A 235 -9.59 -12.73 2.07
C VAL A 235 -10.04 -11.43 2.72
N ARG A 236 -9.65 -10.27 2.17
CA ARG A 236 -10.06 -8.96 2.71
C ARG A 236 -11.58 -8.77 2.65
N LYS A 237 -12.26 -9.32 1.63
CA LYS A 237 -13.71 -9.29 1.54
C LYS A 237 -14.35 -10.14 2.65
N GLN A 238 -13.82 -11.34 2.90
CA GLN A 238 -14.27 -12.17 4.02
C GLN A 238 -14.08 -11.45 5.37
N GLU A 239 -12.92 -10.82 5.60
CA GLU A 239 -12.70 -10.02 6.82
C GLU A 239 -13.70 -8.86 6.98
N LEU A 240 -14.10 -8.22 5.89
CA LEU A 240 -15.11 -7.17 5.91
C LEU A 240 -16.51 -7.71 6.18
N ASP A 241 -16.85 -8.87 5.62
CA ASP A 241 -18.12 -9.55 5.86
C ASP A 241 -18.22 -10.03 7.32
N ASP A 242 -17.15 -10.63 7.86
CA ASP A 242 -17.07 -11.05 9.27
C ASP A 242 -17.18 -9.84 10.21
N ARG A 243 -16.49 -8.74 9.90
CA ARG A 243 -16.56 -7.51 10.70
C ARG A 243 -17.93 -6.85 10.63
N LYS A 244 -18.62 -6.96 9.50
CA LYS A 244 -20.00 -6.51 9.36
C LYS A 244 -20.92 -7.35 10.25
N GLN A 245 -20.76 -8.67 10.24
CA GLN A 245 -21.51 -9.56 11.12
C GLN A 245 -21.26 -9.23 12.60
N GLU A 246 -20.01 -9.00 13.00
CA GLU A 246 -19.66 -8.60 14.37
C GLU A 246 -20.33 -7.26 14.78
N LEU A 247 -20.40 -6.30 13.86
CA LEU A 247 -21.09 -5.03 14.09
C LEU A 247 -22.61 -5.23 14.23
N ASP A 248 -23.20 -6.07 13.39
CA ASP A 248 -24.63 -6.39 13.45
C ASP A 248 -24.98 -7.12 14.77
N ASP A 249 -24.17 -8.09 15.19
CA ASP A 249 -24.32 -8.82 16.45
C ASP A 249 -24.17 -7.85 17.65
N ARG A 250 -23.18 -6.95 17.60
CA ARG A 250 -22.99 -5.93 18.64
C ARG A 250 -24.16 -4.96 18.70
N GLN A 251 -24.76 -4.62 17.56
CA GLN A 251 -25.94 -3.76 17.50
C GLN A 251 -27.17 -4.47 18.08
N GLN A 252 -27.35 -5.77 17.81
CA GLN A 252 -28.38 -6.58 18.47
C GLN A 252 -28.17 -6.65 19.97
N GLN A 253 -26.93 -6.83 20.44
CA GLN A 253 -26.63 -6.84 21.86
C GLN A 253 -26.96 -5.50 22.53
N ILE A 254 -26.61 -4.36 21.90
CA ILE A 254 -26.98 -3.03 22.38
C ILE A 254 -28.51 -2.88 22.46
N GLN A 255 -29.26 -3.40 21.48
CA GLN A 255 -30.73 -3.37 21.52
C GLN A 255 -31.29 -4.21 22.68
N ILE A 256 -30.74 -5.41 22.92
CA ILE A 256 -31.10 -6.26 24.05
C ILE A 256 -30.79 -5.57 25.38
N ASP A 257 -29.58 -5.03 25.54
CA ASP A 257 -29.15 -4.34 26.76
C ASP A 257 -30.02 -3.10 27.02
N THR A 258 -30.37 -2.35 25.97
CA THR A 258 -31.29 -1.21 26.04
C THR A 258 -32.68 -1.66 26.48
N ALA A 259 -33.21 -2.75 25.93
CA ALA A 259 -34.51 -3.30 26.33
C ALA A 259 -34.49 -3.78 27.80
N VAL A 260 -33.40 -4.42 28.24
CA VAL A 260 -33.22 -4.84 29.65
C VAL A 260 -33.14 -3.62 30.57
N ALA A 261 -32.39 -2.58 30.18
CA ALA A 261 -32.29 -1.35 30.94
C ALA A 261 -33.64 -0.64 31.05
N GLN A 262 -34.41 -0.57 29.95
CA GLN A 262 -35.77 -0.04 29.95
C GLN A 262 -36.71 -0.85 30.86
N ALA A 263 -36.64 -2.18 30.83
CA ALA A 263 -37.44 -3.04 31.69
C ALA A 263 -37.07 -2.87 33.18
N LYS A 264 -35.78 -2.78 33.51
CA LYS A 264 -35.31 -2.48 34.88
C LYS A 264 -35.75 -1.09 35.33
N SER A 265 -35.60 -0.08 34.48
CA SER A 265 -36.05 1.28 34.77
C SER A 265 -37.54 1.31 35.05
N LYS A 266 -38.35 0.63 34.22
CA LYS A 266 -39.80 0.51 34.44
C LYS A 266 -40.11 -0.14 35.78
N LYS A 267 -39.45 -1.26 36.09
CA LYS A 267 -39.62 -1.92 37.39
C LYS A 267 -39.23 -1.02 38.57
N CYS A 268 -38.13 -0.26 38.48
CA CYS A 268 -37.75 0.70 39.51
C CYS A 268 -38.77 1.82 39.67
N VAL A 269 -39.38 2.30 38.58
CA VAL A 269 -40.48 3.26 38.63
C VAL A 269 -41.70 2.64 39.30
N ASP A 270 -42.10 1.42 38.91
CA ASP A 270 -43.23 0.70 39.51
C ASP A 270 -43.00 0.44 41.02
N ASP A 271 -41.79 0.03 41.41
CA ASP A 271 -41.39 -0.19 42.81
C ASP A 271 -41.37 1.12 43.61
N ALA A 272 -40.91 2.23 43.00
CA ALA A 272 -40.92 3.55 43.61
C ALA A 272 -42.34 4.10 43.79
N GLU A 273 -43.22 3.90 42.80
CA GLU A 273 -44.64 4.23 42.90
C GLU A 273 -45.32 3.42 44.01
N ALA A 274 -45.04 2.12 44.11
CA ALA A 274 -45.55 1.27 45.17
C ALA A 274 -45.04 1.69 46.57
N LEU A 275 -43.76 2.08 46.69
CA LEU A 275 -43.19 2.61 47.93
C LEU A 275 -43.84 3.95 48.31
N ALA A 276 -43.99 4.86 47.35
CA ALA A 276 -44.63 6.15 47.54
C ALA A 276 -46.08 5.97 48.02
N GLN A 277 -46.84 5.03 47.43
CA GLN A 277 -48.18 4.70 47.90
C GLN A 277 -48.19 4.19 49.35
N LYS A 278 -47.24 3.32 49.73
CA LYS A 278 -47.09 2.85 51.12
C LYS A 278 -46.76 3.99 52.09
N ILE A 279 -45.86 4.90 51.70
CA ILE A 279 -45.49 6.07 52.51
C ILE A 279 -46.69 7.01 52.66
N ILE A 280 -47.45 7.27 51.58
CA ILE A 280 -48.67 8.09 51.64
C ILE A 280 -49.69 7.45 52.58
N LEU A 281 -49.90 6.13 52.49
CA LEU A 281 -50.80 5.40 53.38
C LEU A 281 -50.34 5.52 54.85
N ALA A 282 -49.09 5.20 55.15
CA ALA A 282 -48.53 5.28 56.49
C ALA A 282 -48.52 6.71 57.05
N ALA A 283 -48.22 7.72 56.22
CA ALA A 283 -48.30 9.12 56.60
C ALA A 283 -49.74 9.54 56.91
N SER A 284 -50.72 9.06 56.13
CA SER A 284 -52.14 9.32 56.41
C SER A 284 -52.63 8.65 57.69
N GLU A 285 -52.17 7.43 57.98
CA GLU A 285 -52.40 6.74 59.26
C GLU A 285 -51.75 7.49 60.43
N HIS A 286 -50.51 7.94 60.29
CA HIS A 286 -49.81 8.75 61.29
C HIS A 286 -50.50 10.09 61.53
N VAL A 287 -50.94 10.79 60.47
CA VAL A 287 -51.71 12.04 60.60
C VAL A 287 -53.06 11.77 61.27
N ALA A 288 -53.72 10.66 60.99
CA ALA A 288 -54.96 10.28 61.69
C ALA A 288 -54.70 9.98 63.18
N LYS A 289 -53.61 9.27 63.48
CA LYS A 289 -53.19 8.98 64.85
C LYS A 289 -52.78 10.24 65.61
N TRP A 290 -52.02 11.13 65.00
CA TRP A 290 -51.65 12.43 65.55
C TRP A 290 -52.84 13.36 65.72
N LYS A 291 -53.83 13.33 64.82
CA LYS A 291 -55.09 14.05 65.02
C LYS A 291 -55.83 13.52 66.25
N ALA A 292 -55.93 12.20 66.40
CA ALA A 292 -56.56 11.58 67.58
C ALA A 292 -55.77 11.85 68.87
N GLU A 293 -54.44 11.78 68.83
CA GLU A 293 -53.56 12.10 69.96
C GLU A 293 -53.58 13.60 70.29
N ALA A 294 -53.64 14.50 69.31
CA ALA A 294 -53.77 15.95 69.52
C ALA A 294 -55.15 16.33 70.06
N GLU A 295 -56.20 15.57 69.73
CA GLU A 295 -57.52 15.70 70.36
C GLU A 295 -57.47 15.32 71.85
N VAL A 296 -56.60 14.37 72.23
CA VAL A 296 -56.33 13.96 73.62
C VAL A 296 -55.34 14.91 74.33
N LEU A 297 -54.37 15.45 73.60
CA LEU A 297 -53.29 16.35 74.07
C LEU A 297 -53.59 17.84 73.80
N GLY A 298 -54.87 18.21 73.68
CA GLY A 298 -55.36 19.58 73.84
C GLY A 298 -55.15 20.17 75.24
N ARG A 299 -54.04 19.81 75.90
CA ARG A 299 -53.36 20.46 77.02
C ARG A 299 -51.87 20.15 76.88
N GLU A 300 -51.09 21.21 76.69
CA GLU A 300 -49.61 21.29 76.71
C GLU A 300 -48.87 21.34 75.36
N VAL A 301 -47.89 22.25 75.35
CA VAL A 301 -47.33 22.98 74.21
C VAL A 301 -46.06 22.31 73.68
N GLY A 302 -45.90 22.21 72.35
CA GLY A 302 -44.57 22.01 71.73
C GLY A 302 -44.47 21.14 70.46
N TYR A 303 -45.40 21.21 69.50
CA TYR A 303 -45.40 20.32 68.31
C TYR A 303 -45.21 20.99 66.93
N GLU A 304 -45.11 22.31 66.84
CA GLU A 304 -45.07 23.02 65.54
C GLU A 304 -43.79 22.77 64.71
N ALA A 305 -42.64 22.57 65.37
CA ALA A 305 -41.34 22.55 64.69
C ALA A 305 -41.07 21.25 63.89
N GLY A 306 -41.46 20.09 64.44
CA GLY A 306 -41.24 18.79 63.78
C GLY A 306 -42.15 18.57 62.57
N PHE A 307 -43.35 19.16 62.58
CA PHE A 307 -44.30 19.07 61.47
C PHE A 307 -43.84 19.87 60.25
N GLN A 308 -43.26 21.06 60.48
CA GLN A 308 -42.70 21.91 59.42
C GLN A 308 -41.48 21.25 58.74
N GLU A 309 -40.60 20.61 59.51
CA GLU A 309 -39.42 19.92 58.96
C GLU A 309 -39.80 18.70 58.11
N GLY A 310 -40.80 17.93 58.55
CA GLY A 310 -41.33 16.80 57.79
C GLY A 310 -41.96 17.21 56.45
N GLN A 311 -42.68 18.34 56.42
CA GLN A 311 -43.25 18.88 55.18
C GLN A 311 -42.18 19.38 54.20
N ALA A 312 -41.09 19.95 54.71
CA ALA A 312 -39.98 20.42 53.87
C ALA A 312 -39.27 19.25 53.18
N LYS A 313 -38.95 18.17 53.92
CA LYS A 313 -38.30 16.98 53.36
C LYS A 313 -39.15 16.27 52.30
N LEU A 314 -40.46 16.16 52.55
CA LEU A 314 -41.38 15.54 51.58
C LEU A 314 -41.47 16.35 50.26
N LYS A 315 -41.47 17.68 50.34
CA LYS A 315 -41.43 18.54 49.15
C LYS A 315 -40.14 18.40 48.37
N GLU A 316 -39.00 18.33 49.05
CA GLU A 316 -37.69 18.16 48.41
C GLU A 316 -37.60 16.82 47.64
N GLU A 317 -38.09 15.73 48.23
CA GLU A 317 -38.14 14.42 47.56
C GLU A 317 -39.11 14.40 46.37
N GLN A 318 -40.28 15.06 46.48
CA GLN A 318 -41.23 15.19 45.37
C GLN A 318 -40.66 16.01 44.21
N GLU A 319 -39.95 17.10 44.50
CA GLU A 319 -39.27 17.89 43.48
C GLU A 319 -38.14 17.11 42.79
N ALA A 320 -37.34 16.36 43.55
CA ALA A 320 -36.29 15.50 42.99
C ALA A 320 -36.87 14.41 42.08
N ALA A 321 -37.97 13.76 42.48
CA ALA A 321 -38.65 12.74 41.69
C ALA A 321 -39.23 13.34 40.39
N SER A 322 -39.82 14.53 40.45
CA SER A 322 -40.37 15.22 39.27
C SER A 322 -39.27 15.60 38.26
N LYS A 323 -38.11 16.08 38.73
CA LYS A 323 -36.95 16.41 37.89
C LYS A 323 -36.37 15.18 37.21
N ALA A 324 -36.26 14.06 37.93
CA ALA A 324 -35.79 12.80 37.36
C ALA A 324 -36.72 12.27 36.26
N LYS A 325 -38.04 12.35 36.47
CA LYS A 325 -39.04 11.94 35.46
C LYS A 325 -38.98 12.81 34.21
N ALA A 326 -38.89 14.13 34.37
CA ALA A 326 -38.77 15.06 33.25
C ALA A 326 -37.50 14.82 32.42
N ALA A 327 -36.36 14.55 33.07
CA ALA A 327 -35.11 14.22 32.39
C ALA A 327 -35.19 12.90 31.60
N ALA A 328 -35.84 11.87 32.15
CA ALA A 328 -36.04 10.60 31.45
C ALA A 328 -36.94 10.73 30.21
N GLU A 329 -38.03 11.51 30.30
CA GLU A 329 -38.91 11.79 29.16
C GLU A 329 -38.20 12.58 28.06
N GLN A 330 -37.32 13.53 28.42
CA GLN A 330 -36.53 14.29 27.47
C GLN A 330 -35.55 13.39 26.69
N ASN A 331 -34.79 12.54 27.38
CA ASN A 331 -33.85 11.61 26.73
C ASN A 331 -34.56 10.65 25.77
N ASN A 332 -35.78 10.21 26.11
CA ASN A 332 -36.56 9.32 25.25
C ASN A 332 -37.05 10.05 23.97
N ARG A 333 -37.45 11.32 24.09
CA ARG A 333 -37.81 12.15 22.94
C ARG A 333 -36.62 12.40 22.02
N GLU A 334 -35.44 12.67 22.58
CA GLU A 334 -34.21 12.88 21.81
C GLU A 334 -33.77 11.60 21.08
N SER A 335 -33.84 10.46 21.75
CA SER A 335 -33.52 9.14 21.15
C SER A 335 -34.45 8.80 19.99
N LYS A 336 -35.76 9.07 20.13
CA LYS A 336 -36.74 8.85 19.06
C LYS A 336 -36.49 9.76 17.85
N LYS A 337 -36.21 11.04 18.07
CA LYS A 337 -35.85 11.97 16.99
C LYS A 337 -34.58 11.54 16.23
N ALA A 338 -33.57 11.04 16.95
CA ALA A 338 -32.35 10.54 16.33
C ALA A 338 -32.61 9.32 15.44
N LEU A 339 -33.49 8.40 15.86
CA LEU A 339 -33.88 7.25 15.07
C LEU A 339 -34.65 7.64 13.80
N ASP A 340 -35.64 8.53 13.92
CA ASP A 340 -36.44 9.00 12.78
C ASP A 340 -35.53 9.71 11.74
N THR A 341 -34.59 10.56 12.22
CA THR A 341 -33.60 11.23 11.36
C THR A 341 -32.72 10.22 10.59
N ALA A 342 -32.24 9.17 11.26
CA ALA A 342 -31.42 8.15 10.62
C ALA A 342 -32.18 7.31 9.58
N MET A 343 -33.48 7.09 9.77
CA MET A 343 -34.33 6.41 8.79
C MET A 343 -34.55 7.26 7.54
N ASP A 344 -34.78 8.56 7.70
CA ASP A 344 -34.95 9.51 6.59
C ASP A 344 -33.66 9.66 5.77
N GLU A 345 -32.50 9.77 6.42
CA GLU A 345 -31.19 9.82 5.76
C GLU A 345 -30.93 8.56 4.91
N ARG A 346 -31.28 7.39 5.45
CA ARG A 346 -31.16 6.12 4.71
C ARG A 346 -32.05 6.09 3.48
N HIS A 347 -33.30 6.53 3.60
CA HIS A 347 -34.24 6.56 2.47
C HIS A 347 -33.78 7.51 1.36
N GLN A 348 -33.27 8.71 1.74
CA GLN A 348 -32.70 9.65 0.78
C GLN A 348 -31.47 9.09 0.06
N ALA A 349 -30.58 8.39 0.77
CA ALA A 349 -29.41 7.75 0.16
C ALA A 349 -29.80 6.67 -0.86
N GLU A 350 -30.87 5.92 -0.60
CA GLU A 350 -31.36 4.88 -1.51
C GLU A 350 -32.02 5.46 -2.77
N LEU A 351 -32.78 6.56 -2.66
CA LEU A 351 -33.33 7.28 -3.81
C LEU A 351 -32.23 7.83 -4.72
N LEU A 352 -31.22 8.49 -4.15
CA LEU A 352 -30.07 9.02 -4.91
C LEU A 352 -29.30 7.92 -5.64
N ARG A 353 -29.18 6.74 -5.02
CA ARG A 353 -28.54 5.58 -5.65
C ARG A 353 -29.34 5.09 -6.87
N ASN A 354 -30.66 4.96 -6.72
CA ASN A 354 -31.53 4.49 -7.80
C ASN A 354 -31.57 5.48 -8.98
N GLU A 355 -31.57 6.78 -8.70
CA GLU A 355 -31.46 7.83 -9.73
C GLU A 355 -30.12 7.73 -10.48
N ALA A 356 -29.00 7.60 -9.75
CA ALA A 356 -27.68 7.46 -10.36
C ALA A 356 -27.55 6.18 -11.23
N GLU A 357 -28.15 5.08 -10.80
CA GLU A 357 -28.18 3.83 -11.58
C GLU A 357 -29.01 3.99 -12.86
N SER A 358 -30.19 4.64 -12.79
CA SER A 358 -31.05 4.95 -13.94
C SER A 358 -30.33 5.84 -14.97
N ASP A 359 -29.68 6.92 -14.51
CA ASP A 359 -28.93 7.83 -15.37
C ASP A 359 -27.76 7.12 -16.06
N ALA A 360 -27.04 6.26 -15.33
CA ALA A 360 -25.96 5.47 -15.90
C ALA A 360 -26.47 4.52 -17.00
N HIS A 361 -27.65 3.92 -16.82
CA HIS A 361 -28.29 3.09 -17.83
C HIS A 361 -28.71 3.90 -19.07
N ALA A 362 -29.29 5.08 -18.89
CA ALA A 362 -29.66 5.97 -19.99
C ALA A 362 -28.44 6.41 -20.81
N ILE A 363 -27.35 6.79 -20.14
CA ILE A 363 -26.08 7.17 -20.80
C ILE A 363 -25.52 6.01 -21.63
N ARG A 364 -25.51 4.79 -21.06
CA ARG A 364 -25.03 3.58 -21.78
C ARG A 364 -25.88 3.25 -22.99
N ALA A 365 -27.21 3.37 -22.89
CA ALA A 365 -28.13 3.12 -24.00
C ALA A 365 -27.90 4.12 -25.15
N LYS A 366 -27.79 5.41 -24.82
CA LYS A 366 -27.48 6.47 -25.79
C LYS A 366 -26.13 6.26 -26.47
N ALA A 367 -25.09 5.95 -25.71
CA ALA A 367 -23.76 5.66 -26.26
C ALA A 367 -23.77 4.46 -27.22
N LYS A 368 -24.54 3.41 -26.92
CA LYS A 368 -24.68 2.24 -27.78
C LYS A 368 -25.39 2.58 -29.09
N GLN A 369 -26.43 3.39 -29.05
CA GLN A 369 -27.15 3.86 -30.25
C GLN A 369 -26.25 4.75 -31.12
N GLU A 370 -25.50 5.67 -30.50
CA GLU A 370 -24.54 6.52 -31.20
C GLU A 370 -23.44 5.69 -31.86
N ALA A 371 -22.85 4.71 -31.16
CA ALA A 371 -21.85 3.81 -31.71
C ALA A 371 -22.37 2.99 -32.90
N ALA A 372 -23.61 2.46 -32.82
CA ALA A 372 -24.23 1.73 -33.91
C ALA A 372 -24.43 2.61 -35.16
N SER A 373 -24.90 3.86 -34.98
CA SER A 373 -25.05 4.82 -36.08
C SER A 373 -23.71 5.19 -36.74
N GLN A 374 -22.65 5.35 -35.93
CA GLN A 374 -21.30 5.64 -36.41
C GLN A 374 -20.73 4.46 -37.21
N HIS A 375 -20.94 3.23 -36.74
CA HIS A 375 -20.47 2.04 -37.44
C HIS A 375 -21.15 1.86 -38.81
N ALA A 376 -22.47 2.07 -38.89
CA ALA A 376 -23.21 2.04 -40.15
C ALA A 376 -22.69 3.11 -41.14
N ALA A 377 -22.44 4.34 -40.64
CA ALA A 377 -21.87 5.40 -41.46
C ALA A 377 -20.44 5.10 -41.94
N LEU A 378 -19.60 4.48 -41.09
CA LEU A 378 -18.25 4.06 -41.48
C LEU A 378 -18.27 2.99 -42.57
N ALA A 379 -19.17 2.00 -42.48
CA ALA A 379 -19.31 0.97 -43.50
C ALA A 379 -19.67 1.56 -44.87
N GLN A 380 -20.64 2.48 -44.91
CA GLN A 380 -21.02 3.18 -46.16
C GLN A 380 -19.85 4.00 -46.74
N ARG A 381 -19.06 4.64 -45.87
CA ARG A 381 -17.89 5.42 -46.29
C ARG A 381 -16.76 4.55 -46.80
N GLN A 382 -16.53 3.39 -46.20
CA GLN A 382 -15.49 2.47 -46.65
C GLN A 382 -15.75 2.00 -48.08
N VAL A 383 -16.99 1.63 -48.41
CA VAL A 383 -17.40 1.28 -49.78
C VAL A 383 -17.11 2.41 -50.76
N ALA A 384 -17.41 3.66 -50.38
CA ALA A 384 -17.15 4.82 -51.22
C ALA A 384 -15.65 5.17 -51.36
N ILE A 385 -14.83 4.93 -50.33
CA ILE A 385 -13.37 5.08 -50.40
C ILE A 385 -12.75 4.02 -51.32
N GLU A 386 -13.19 2.77 -51.21
CA GLU A 386 -12.75 1.67 -52.08
C GLU A 386 -13.08 1.97 -53.55
N ALA A 387 -14.30 2.45 -53.82
CA ALA A 387 -14.68 2.92 -55.16
C ALA A 387 -13.82 4.10 -55.65
N GLY A 388 -13.50 5.05 -54.77
CA GLY A 388 -12.64 6.19 -55.10
C GLY A 388 -11.19 5.81 -55.37
N LEU A 389 -10.63 4.88 -54.61
CA LEU A 389 -9.28 4.35 -54.84
C LEU A 389 -9.21 3.55 -56.13
N GLU A 390 -10.24 2.76 -56.43
CA GLU A 390 -10.30 2.03 -57.70
C GLU A 390 -10.38 2.97 -58.90
N ALA A 391 -11.17 4.03 -58.82
CA ALA A 391 -11.25 5.07 -59.85
C ALA A 391 -9.92 5.83 -60.00
N LEU A 392 -9.23 6.14 -58.89
CA LEU A 392 -7.90 6.75 -58.91
C LEU A 392 -6.87 5.84 -59.59
N LEU A 393 -6.87 4.54 -59.26
CA LEU A 393 -5.94 3.55 -59.84
C LEU A 393 -6.17 3.34 -61.34
N LYS A 394 -7.43 3.43 -61.79
CA LYS A 394 -7.78 3.41 -63.22
C LYS A 394 -7.45 4.73 -63.93
N GLY A 395 -6.96 5.73 -63.20
CA GLY A 395 -6.65 7.05 -63.72
C GLY A 395 -7.88 7.81 -64.18
N GLU A 396 -9.05 7.56 -63.57
CA GLU A 396 -10.33 8.23 -63.87
C GLU A 396 -10.50 9.54 -63.08
N ILE A 397 -9.73 9.67 -62.00
CA ILE A 397 -9.66 10.85 -61.11
C ILE A 397 -8.23 11.37 -61.12
N GLU A 398 -8.06 12.66 -61.36
CA GLU A 398 -6.78 13.35 -61.27
C GLU A 398 -6.64 14.03 -59.91
N ASN A 399 -5.46 13.89 -59.32
CA ASN A 399 -5.16 14.50 -58.03
C ASN A 399 -4.67 15.94 -58.28
N ASP A 400 -5.59 16.91 -58.19
CA ASP A 400 -5.22 18.32 -58.29
C ASP A 400 -4.32 18.70 -57.10
N LYS A 401 -3.08 19.10 -57.40
CA LYS A 401 -2.05 19.44 -56.40
C LYS A 401 -2.13 20.88 -55.91
N SER A 402 -3.07 21.66 -56.41
CA SER A 402 -3.35 23.04 -56.00
C SER A 402 -4.49 23.00 -54.95
N ILE A 403 -4.52 23.63 -53.78
CA ILE A 403 -4.05 24.93 -53.26
C ILE A 403 -4.00 24.84 -51.71
N GLY A 404 -3.25 25.74 -51.06
CA GLY A 404 -2.99 25.85 -49.61
C GLY A 404 -4.17 26.05 -48.64
N ASN A 405 -5.39 25.64 -48.98
CA ASN A 405 -6.49 25.47 -48.03
C ASN A 405 -6.84 23.98 -48.01
N HIS A 406 -6.96 23.36 -46.83
CA HIS A 406 -7.08 21.90 -46.66
C HIS A 406 -8.31 21.22 -47.31
N ARG A 407 -9.08 21.93 -48.13
CA ARG A 407 -10.11 21.37 -49.02
C ARG A 407 -9.48 20.88 -50.31
N ARG A 408 -9.29 19.56 -50.41
CA ARG A 408 -8.91 18.90 -51.66
C ARG A 408 -10.13 18.82 -52.57
N THR A 409 -10.10 19.47 -53.72
CA THR A 409 -11.13 19.32 -54.77
C THR A 409 -10.85 18.06 -55.59
N LEU A 410 -11.91 17.28 -55.89
CA LEU A 410 -11.82 16.16 -56.81
C LEU A 410 -11.89 16.69 -58.25
N ALA A 411 -10.87 16.40 -59.06
CA ALA A 411 -10.90 16.66 -60.50
C ALA A 411 -11.11 15.32 -61.22
N PHE A 412 -12.18 15.22 -62.01
CA PHE A 412 -12.43 14.07 -62.88
C PHE A 412 -11.84 14.36 -64.26
N ARG A 413 -11.32 13.32 -64.93
CA ARG A 413 -10.84 13.44 -66.30
C ARG A 413 -11.92 13.97 -67.26
N THR A 414 -11.49 14.78 -68.21
CA THR A 414 -12.38 15.45 -69.17
C THR A 414 -12.95 14.50 -70.23
N ASP A 415 -12.31 13.36 -70.47
CA ASP A 415 -12.70 12.36 -71.47
C ASP A 415 -13.56 11.21 -70.90
N LEU A 416 -13.96 11.27 -69.62
CA LEU A 416 -14.85 10.28 -69.04
C LEU A 416 -16.29 10.42 -69.58
N PRO A 417 -16.99 9.31 -69.92
CA PRO A 417 -18.41 9.36 -70.24
C PRO A 417 -19.23 10.00 -69.11
N SER A 418 -20.17 10.89 -69.46
CA SER A 418 -20.96 11.67 -68.49
C SER A 418 -21.68 10.81 -67.46
N GLU A 419 -22.27 9.70 -67.88
CA GLU A 419 -22.97 8.77 -66.97
C GLU A 419 -22.04 8.17 -65.91
N LYS A 420 -20.80 7.84 -66.31
CA LYS A 420 -19.79 7.28 -65.41
C LYS A 420 -19.24 8.35 -64.46
N LYS A 421 -19.05 9.57 -64.98
CA LYS A 421 -18.66 10.73 -64.18
C LYS A 421 -19.72 11.05 -63.11
N ASP A 422 -20.99 11.12 -63.47
CA ASP A 422 -22.10 11.35 -62.55
C ASP A 422 -22.20 10.26 -61.47
N HIS A 423 -21.99 8.99 -61.86
CA HIS A 423 -21.99 7.87 -60.93
C HIS A 423 -20.83 7.97 -59.92
N LEU A 424 -19.61 8.24 -60.39
CA LEU A 424 -18.43 8.42 -59.54
C LEU A 424 -18.57 9.64 -58.64
N GLU A 425 -19.09 10.75 -59.16
CA GLU A 425 -19.32 11.97 -58.39
C GLU A 425 -20.35 11.73 -57.27
N LYS A 426 -21.48 11.08 -57.55
CA LYS A 426 -22.49 10.74 -56.53
C LYS A 426 -21.96 9.75 -55.48
N THR A 427 -21.10 8.82 -55.89
CA THR A 427 -20.60 7.76 -55.01
C THR A 427 -19.45 8.24 -54.12
N ILE A 428 -18.52 9.02 -54.67
CA ILE A 428 -17.24 9.34 -54.01
C ILE A 428 -17.30 10.68 -53.27
N THR A 429 -18.01 11.67 -53.81
CA THR A 429 -18.05 13.04 -53.24
C THR A 429 -18.50 13.06 -51.77
N PRO A 430 -19.54 12.31 -51.34
CA PRO A 430 -19.94 12.28 -49.93
C PRO A 430 -18.84 11.75 -49.00
N ALA A 431 -18.10 10.72 -49.43
CA ALA A 431 -17.01 10.14 -48.65
C ALA A 431 -15.75 11.02 -48.66
N TRP A 432 -15.46 11.68 -49.78
CA TRP A 432 -14.35 12.61 -49.90
C TRP A 432 -14.54 13.89 -49.07
N TYR A 433 -15.75 14.45 -49.09
CA TYR A 433 -16.13 15.55 -48.22
C TYR A 433 -16.01 15.15 -46.74
N TRP A 434 -16.49 13.95 -46.40
CA TRP A 434 -16.36 13.43 -45.05
C TRP A 434 -14.90 13.25 -44.61
N LEU A 435 -14.03 12.68 -45.46
CA LEU A 435 -12.60 12.53 -45.19
C LEU A 435 -11.93 13.88 -44.97
N SER A 436 -12.27 14.88 -45.77
CA SER A 436 -11.77 16.26 -45.61
C SER A 436 -12.21 16.85 -44.26
N CYS A 437 -13.49 16.70 -43.90
CA CYS A 437 -14.01 17.10 -42.59
C CYS A 437 -13.35 16.31 -41.43
N GLN A 438 -13.02 15.03 -41.60
CA GLN A 438 -12.30 14.27 -40.57
C GLN A 438 -10.87 14.76 -40.41
N ALA A 439 -10.18 15.10 -41.50
CA ALA A 439 -8.85 15.67 -41.44
C ALA A 439 -8.85 17.01 -40.68
N GLU A 440 -9.80 17.89 -40.96
CA GLU A 440 -10.01 19.13 -40.21
C GLU A 440 -10.34 18.86 -38.73
N ARG A 441 -11.23 17.91 -38.45
CA ARG A 441 -11.61 17.55 -37.08
C ARG A 441 -10.45 16.92 -36.30
N LEU A 442 -9.62 16.10 -36.94
CA LEU A 442 -8.40 15.55 -36.33
C LEU A 442 -7.37 16.64 -36.07
N ALA A 443 -7.23 17.62 -36.97
CA ALA A 443 -6.39 18.79 -36.74
C ALA A 443 -6.89 19.62 -35.54
N ASP A 444 -8.20 19.88 -35.44
CA ASP A 444 -8.81 20.58 -34.29
C ASP A 444 -8.67 19.78 -32.98
N ILE A 445 -8.91 18.46 -33.00
CA ILE A 445 -8.69 17.59 -31.83
C ILE A 445 -7.23 17.64 -31.39
N THR A 446 -6.30 17.58 -32.34
CA THR A 446 -4.86 17.64 -32.05
C THR A 446 -4.50 18.99 -31.44
N TYR A 447 -5.00 20.09 -32.01
CA TYR A 447 -4.84 21.43 -31.47
C TYR A 447 -5.40 21.56 -30.04
N ARG A 448 -6.63 21.10 -29.80
CA ARG A 448 -7.24 21.11 -28.45
C ARG A 448 -6.48 20.24 -27.46
N ARG A 449 -5.94 19.09 -27.88
CA ARG A 449 -5.11 18.22 -27.03
C ARG A 449 -3.80 18.90 -26.66
N VAL A 450 -3.14 19.57 -27.60
CA VAL A 450 -1.94 20.36 -27.32
C VAL A 450 -2.25 21.45 -26.31
N LYS A 451 -3.30 22.24 -26.55
CA LYS A 451 -3.72 23.32 -25.64
C LYS A 451 -4.13 22.81 -24.25
N ALA A 452 -4.83 21.68 -24.17
CA ALA A 452 -5.19 21.05 -22.91
C ALA A 452 -3.96 20.53 -22.15
N ARG A 453 -2.96 20.01 -22.87
CA ARG A 453 -1.70 19.56 -22.28
C ARG A 453 -0.86 20.73 -21.76
N GLU A 454 -0.84 21.86 -22.48
CA GLU A 454 -0.25 23.11 -22.00
C GLU A 454 -0.92 23.56 -20.70
N ALA A 455 -2.26 23.61 -20.65
CA ALA A 455 -2.99 23.96 -19.43
C ALA A 455 -2.74 22.99 -18.26
N GLN A 456 -2.57 21.69 -18.55
CA GLN A 456 -2.20 20.70 -17.53
C GLN A 456 -0.77 20.93 -17.01
N LEU A 457 0.18 21.25 -17.89
CA LEU A 457 1.55 21.59 -17.49
C LEU A 457 1.56 22.84 -16.61
N ASP A 458 0.78 23.87 -16.96
CA ASP A 458 0.63 25.09 -16.16
C ASP A 458 0.03 24.77 -14.78
N ALA A 459 -1.02 23.94 -14.73
CA ALA A 459 -1.62 23.52 -13.46
C ALA A 459 -0.66 22.67 -12.59
N CYS A 460 0.13 21.79 -13.22
CA CYS A 460 1.18 21.05 -12.54
C CYS A 460 2.26 21.97 -11.98
N GLN A 461 2.64 23.02 -12.72
CA GLN A 461 3.61 24.01 -12.25
C GLN A 461 3.11 24.73 -10.99
N VAL A 462 1.86 25.21 -11.00
CA VAL A 462 1.24 25.84 -9.82
C VAL A 462 1.21 24.88 -8.62
N SER A 463 0.89 23.61 -8.86
CA SER A 463 0.88 22.58 -7.79
C SER A 463 2.27 22.31 -7.21
N LEU A 464 3.31 22.35 -8.04
CA LEU A 464 4.71 22.23 -7.59
C LEU A 464 5.10 23.42 -6.72
N ASP A 465 4.75 24.64 -7.13
CA ASP A 465 5.03 25.86 -6.37
C ASP A 465 4.29 25.85 -5.00
N ASP A 466 3.05 25.35 -4.97
CA ASP A 466 2.31 25.14 -3.71
C ASP A 466 2.98 24.12 -2.80
N ARG A 467 3.49 23.03 -3.37
CA ARG A 467 4.19 21.99 -2.62
C ARG A 467 5.50 22.52 -2.06
N GLU A 468 6.25 23.32 -2.82
CA GLU A 468 7.46 23.99 -2.37
C GLU A 468 7.17 24.95 -1.21
N ARG A 469 6.12 25.79 -1.32
CA ARG A 469 5.67 26.67 -0.24
C ARG A 469 5.28 25.89 1.02
N ASN A 470 4.61 24.76 0.88
CA ASN A 470 4.23 23.91 2.01
C ASN A 470 5.45 23.25 2.66
N LEU A 471 6.42 22.77 1.87
CA LEU A 471 7.68 22.23 2.38
C LEU A 471 8.44 23.30 3.17
N MET A 472 8.53 24.53 2.65
CA MET A 472 9.15 25.65 3.35
C MET A 472 8.46 25.95 4.69
N LYS A 473 7.11 25.97 4.72
CA LYS A 473 6.34 26.13 5.98
C LYS A 473 6.61 25.00 6.98
N THR A 474 6.69 23.75 6.52
CA THR A 474 7.00 22.62 7.41
C THR A 474 8.43 22.68 7.94
N SER A 475 9.39 23.11 7.12
CA SER A 475 10.78 23.34 7.56
C SER A 475 10.85 24.40 8.65
N LEU A 476 10.17 25.54 8.47
CA LEU A 476 10.10 26.61 9.47
C LEU A 476 9.45 26.14 10.79
N ARG A 477 8.39 25.31 10.71
CA ARG A 477 7.78 24.71 11.92
C ARG A 477 8.73 23.75 12.64
N GLN A 478 9.46 22.92 11.90
CA GLN A 478 10.46 22.02 12.49
C GLN A 478 11.60 22.79 13.16
N GLU A 479 12.06 23.89 12.55
CA GLU A 479 13.05 24.77 13.16
C GLU A 479 12.52 25.44 14.44
N ALA A 480 11.27 25.91 14.44
CA ALA A 480 10.64 26.46 15.65
C ALA A 480 10.54 25.41 16.77
N GLN A 481 10.09 24.19 16.46
CA GLN A 481 10.04 23.08 17.43
C GLN A 481 11.42 22.72 17.96
N LYS A 482 12.46 22.71 17.12
CA LYS A 482 13.84 22.48 17.57
C LYS A 482 14.31 23.55 18.56
N ARG A 483 13.94 24.83 18.33
CA ARG A 483 14.26 25.93 19.26
C ARG A 483 13.52 25.79 20.59
N GLU A 484 12.24 25.43 20.55
CA GLU A 484 11.44 25.18 21.74
C GLU A 484 11.99 24.00 22.56
N LEU A 485 12.29 22.87 21.93
CA LEU A 485 12.93 21.72 22.58
C LEU A 485 14.28 22.08 23.19
N ALA A 486 15.10 22.87 22.48
CA ALA A 486 16.37 23.35 23.00
C ALA A 486 16.20 24.24 24.24
N GLN A 487 15.14 25.05 24.29
CA GLN A 487 14.83 25.87 25.46
C GLN A 487 14.33 25.01 26.64
N SER A 488 13.38 24.10 26.40
CA SER A 488 12.89 23.15 27.41
C SER A 488 14.01 22.29 28.00
N TRP A 489 14.99 21.91 27.16
CA TRP A 489 16.17 21.17 27.64
C TRP A 489 17.07 22.02 28.54
N LYS A 490 17.26 23.31 28.24
CA LYS A 490 17.97 24.25 29.13
C LYS A 490 17.25 24.42 30.47
N ASP A 491 15.92 24.57 30.44
CA ASP A 491 15.11 24.74 31.64
C ASP A 491 15.14 23.48 32.52
N LEU A 492 15.06 22.29 31.91
CA LEU A 492 15.18 21.01 32.61
C LEU A 492 16.55 20.83 33.27
N ASN A 493 17.63 21.19 32.56
CA ASN A 493 18.98 21.16 33.12
C ASN A 493 19.09 22.10 34.33
N SER A 494 18.55 23.32 34.25
CA SER A 494 18.53 24.25 35.38
C SER A 494 17.75 23.70 36.59
N LEU A 495 16.62 23.02 36.35
CA LEU A 495 15.87 22.36 37.43
C LEU A 495 16.66 21.19 38.04
N THR A 496 17.39 20.44 37.22
CA THR A 496 18.23 19.33 37.69
C THR A 496 19.40 19.84 38.53
N GLU A 497 20.02 20.95 38.15
CA GLU A 497 21.03 21.63 38.95
C GLU A 497 20.45 22.10 40.29
N LYS A 498 19.27 22.74 40.29
CA LYS A 498 18.60 23.17 41.53
C LYS A 498 18.23 21.99 42.44
N ALA A 499 17.70 20.90 41.87
CA ALA A 499 17.37 19.69 42.62
C ALA A 499 18.62 19.03 43.21
N SER A 500 19.73 19.03 42.46
CA SER A 500 21.01 18.51 42.94
C SER A 500 21.58 19.37 44.08
N ALA A 501 21.47 20.70 43.97
CA ALA A 501 21.84 21.62 45.05
C ALA A 501 20.97 21.44 46.30
N ALA A 502 19.65 21.29 46.14
CA ALA A 502 18.72 21.03 47.24
C ALA A 502 19.01 19.67 47.92
N LYS A 503 19.33 18.64 47.14
CA LYS A 503 19.76 17.33 47.66
C LYS A 503 21.03 17.47 48.50
N LEU A 504 22.02 18.22 48.02
CA LEU A 504 23.27 18.46 48.75
C LEU A 504 22.98 19.21 50.07
N ALA A 505 22.19 20.27 50.03
CA ALA A 505 21.79 21.02 51.22
C ALA A 505 21.02 20.16 52.24
N PHE A 506 20.17 19.23 51.77
CA PHE A 506 19.48 18.28 52.63
C PHE A 506 20.44 17.26 53.26
N GLN A 507 21.42 16.77 52.49
CA GLN A 507 22.48 15.90 53.02
C GLN A 507 23.31 16.61 54.09
N ASP A 508 23.67 17.87 53.86
CA ASP A 508 24.39 18.71 54.82
C ASP A 508 23.56 18.96 56.09
N ALA A 509 22.24 19.18 55.95
CA ALA A 509 21.33 19.36 57.08
C ALA A 509 21.12 18.09 57.91
N ILE A 510 21.15 16.90 57.26
CA ILE A 510 21.02 15.61 57.94
C ILE A 510 22.34 15.19 58.61
N ALA A 511 23.50 15.57 58.08
CA ALA A 511 24.81 15.21 58.63
C ALA A 511 24.92 15.37 60.16
N PRO A 512 24.51 16.49 60.79
CA PRO A 512 24.54 16.63 62.24
C PRO A 512 23.56 15.70 62.97
N ILE A 513 22.40 15.38 62.38
CA ILE A 513 21.43 14.41 62.94
C ILE A 513 22.04 13.02 62.92
N THR A 514 22.64 12.61 61.81
CA THR A 514 23.35 11.33 61.70
C THR A 514 24.49 11.25 62.71
N GLY A 515 25.24 12.36 62.90
CA GLY A 515 26.26 12.46 63.96
C GLY A 515 25.68 12.36 65.37
N TRP A 516 24.49 12.91 65.61
CA TRP A 516 23.76 12.78 66.88
C TRP A 516 23.29 11.36 67.14
N ILE A 517 22.72 10.68 66.13
CA ILE A 517 22.32 9.28 66.21
C ILE A 517 23.54 8.42 66.54
N HIS A 518 24.67 8.66 65.88
CA HIS A 518 25.88 7.90 66.15
C HIS A 518 26.41 8.11 67.57
N LYS A 519 26.45 9.36 68.06
CA LYS A 519 26.79 9.67 69.46
C LYS A 519 25.82 9.05 70.45
N PHE A 520 24.53 9.00 70.12
CA PHE A 520 23.51 8.37 70.94
C PHE A 520 23.71 6.85 71.01
N GLU A 521 24.04 6.21 69.88
CA GLU A 521 24.40 4.80 69.82
C GLU A 521 25.68 4.48 70.61
N GLU A 522 26.71 5.33 70.51
CA GLU A 522 27.93 5.21 71.32
C GLU A 522 27.62 5.34 72.83
N ALA A 523 26.78 6.30 73.21
CA ALA A 523 26.34 6.50 74.60
C ALA A 523 25.44 5.35 75.13
N ARG A 524 24.80 4.60 74.23
CA ARG A 524 23.95 3.46 74.57
C ARG A 524 24.76 2.32 75.21
N GLY A 525 26.02 2.14 74.83
CA GLY A 525 26.92 1.14 75.43
C GLY A 525 27.13 1.34 76.94
N PRO A 526 27.60 2.52 77.38
CA PRO A 526 27.73 2.87 78.80
C PRO A 526 26.41 2.79 79.58
N VAL A 527 25.31 3.27 79.01
CA VAL A 527 23.98 3.20 79.67
C VAL A 527 23.54 1.75 79.86
N ARG A 528 23.79 0.88 78.87
CA ARG A 528 23.47 -0.55 78.95
C ARG A 528 24.33 -1.26 80.01
N GLN A 529 25.63 -0.92 80.10
CA GLN A 529 26.50 -1.42 81.18
C GLN A 529 25.99 -0.99 82.57
N VAL A 530 25.57 0.27 82.75
CA VAL A 530 25.02 0.74 84.03
C VAL A 530 23.71 0.00 84.37
N MET A 531 22.85 -0.24 83.37
CA MET A 531 21.60 -0.99 83.57
C MET A 531 21.81 -2.49 83.81
N GLU A 532 22.89 -3.10 83.32
CA GLU A 532 23.22 -4.51 83.58
C GLU A 532 23.89 -4.72 84.95
N ILE A 533 24.61 -3.71 85.47
CA ILE A 533 25.28 -3.78 86.79
C ILE A 533 24.29 -3.49 87.94
N ALA A 534 23.27 -2.65 87.72
CA ALA A 534 22.32 -2.25 88.77
C ALA A 534 21.53 -3.42 89.43
N PRO A 535 21.08 -4.46 88.70
CA PRO A 535 20.42 -5.63 89.30
C PRO A 535 21.39 -6.51 90.09
N GLN A 536 22.63 -6.66 89.62
CA GLN A 536 23.64 -7.49 90.29
C GLN A 536 24.07 -6.91 91.63
N ARG A 537 24.10 -5.57 91.75
CA ARG A 537 24.38 -4.88 93.01
C ARG A 537 23.29 -5.12 94.05
N LYS A 538 22.01 -5.08 93.66
CA LYS A 538 20.87 -5.40 94.54
C LYS A 538 20.84 -6.87 94.97
N ILE A 539 21.25 -7.80 94.10
CA ILE A 539 21.33 -9.23 94.42
C ILE A 539 22.49 -9.49 95.41
N ALA A 540 23.64 -8.82 95.24
CA ALA A 540 24.76 -8.92 96.18
C ALA A 540 24.44 -8.33 97.57
N GLU A 541 23.70 -7.21 97.64
CA GLU A 541 23.22 -6.63 98.90
C GLU A 541 22.19 -7.53 99.59
N ALA A 542 21.33 -8.23 98.85
CA ALA A 542 20.36 -9.17 99.40
C ALA A 542 21.02 -10.46 99.95
N ALA A 543 22.07 -10.97 99.30
CA ALA A 543 22.80 -12.17 99.74
C ALA A 543 23.60 -11.96 101.05
N LEU A 544 23.98 -10.72 101.37
CA LEU A 544 24.67 -10.39 102.63
C LEU A 544 23.71 -10.30 103.84
N ALA A 545 22.40 -10.14 103.61
CA ALA A 545 21.40 -10.04 104.68
C ALA A 545 20.83 -11.40 105.14
N GLU A 546 21.07 -12.46 104.37
CA GLU A 546 20.48 -13.79 104.58
C GLU A 546 20.96 -14.52 105.87
N PRO A 547 22.23 -14.39 106.31
CA PRO A 547 22.67 -14.98 107.58
C PRO A 547 22.03 -14.32 108.81
N ALA A 548 21.71 -13.03 108.74
CA ALA A 548 21.10 -12.27 109.84
C ALA A 548 19.63 -12.66 110.07
N ILE A 549 18.92 -13.02 108.99
CA ILE A 549 17.52 -13.45 109.05
C ILE A 549 17.41 -14.89 109.59
N GLN A 550 18.34 -15.78 109.22
CA GLN A 550 18.37 -17.15 109.75
C GLN A 550 18.74 -17.21 111.24
N ALA A 551 19.61 -16.32 111.73
CA ALA A 551 19.93 -16.21 113.15
C ALA A 551 18.73 -15.72 114.00
N ALA A 552 17.91 -14.81 113.47
CA ALA A 552 16.71 -14.30 114.15
C ALA A 552 15.59 -15.35 114.23
N GLN A 553 15.43 -16.20 113.20
CA GLN A 553 14.41 -17.26 113.18
C GLN A 553 14.76 -18.45 114.08
N ALA A 554 16.04 -18.72 114.33
CA ALA A 554 16.47 -19.74 115.29
C ALA A 554 16.22 -19.34 116.76
N ALA A 555 16.31 -18.04 117.09
CA ALA A 555 16.03 -17.53 118.43
C ALA A 555 14.53 -17.55 118.78
N ASP A 556 13.64 -17.39 117.80
CA ASP A 556 12.18 -17.35 118.00
C ASP A 556 11.55 -18.75 118.15
N ALA A 557 12.19 -19.78 117.57
CA ALA A 557 11.77 -21.17 117.69
C ALA A 557 12.06 -21.80 119.07
N ASP A 558 13.01 -21.25 119.83
CA ASP A 558 13.34 -21.72 121.19
C ASP A 558 12.42 -21.09 122.25
N ILE A 559 11.95 -19.86 122.02
CA ILE A 559 10.98 -19.16 122.88
C ILE A 559 9.59 -19.80 122.78
N THR A 560 9.19 -20.28 121.60
CA THR A 560 7.88 -20.92 121.39
C THR A 560 7.77 -22.36 121.92
N ARG A 561 8.90 -23.07 122.16
CA ARG A 561 8.88 -24.40 122.80
C ARG A 561 8.84 -24.36 124.33
N GLY A 562 9.23 -23.24 124.95
CA GLY A 562 9.15 -23.05 126.41
C GLY A 562 7.73 -22.79 126.93
N TRP A 563 6.84 -22.23 126.09
CA TRP A 563 5.52 -21.76 126.53
C TRP A 563 4.44 -22.86 126.60
N TRP A 564 4.65 -24.03 125.97
CA TRP A 564 3.69 -25.14 125.96
C TRP A 564 3.90 -26.20 127.06
N ARG A 565 4.83 -26.00 128.01
CA ARG A 565 5.07 -26.93 129.14
C ARG A 565 4.63 -26.43 130.52
N SER A 566 3.97 -25.27 130.65
CA SER A 566 3.48 -24.76 131.95
C SER A 566 1.96 -24.70 132.11
N LYS A 567 1.17 -25.34 131.23
CA LYS A 567 -0.28 -25.55 131.40
C LYS A 567 -0.75 -26.90 130.86
N ARG A 568 -0.25 -28.00 131.46
CA ARG A 568 -1.03 -29.17 131.92
C ARG A 568 -0.10 -30.23 132.50
#